data_AF-A0A538FWV4-F1
#
_entry.id   AF-A0A538FWV4-F1
#
_cell.length_a   1.000
_cell.length_b   1.000
_cell.length_c   1.000
_cell.angle_alpha   90.00
_cell.angle_beta   90.00
_cell.angle_gamma   90.00
#
_symmetry.space_group_name_H-M   'P 1'
#
loop_
_entity.id
_entity.type
_entity.pdbx_description
1 polymer ?
#
loop_
_entity_poly.entity_id
_entity_poly.type
_entity_poly.pdbx_seq_one_letter_code
_entity_poly.pdbx_strand_id
1 'polypeptide(L)'
;METLARPRPAPQPTRRRSVFTGADGNARLTATTGLILLVLLPIEGLTLLSLHSFLSLHMLVGVALIPPVALKLGSTFYRFFRYYTGSAIFREKGPPQLVMRILVAPALVASTIGLFGSGVALMVLQHPNSLIFTIHKGSFIIWLGAIGIHVLAYLPHLPKLAVADWLRARGEAVGRRLRRRAVAVSLLSGVGVALVALPLVAAWHR
;
A
#
# COMPACT_ATOMS: atom_id res chain seq x y z
N MET A 1 -34.33 -47.54 -34.68
CA MET A 1 -34.51 -46.10 -34.36
C MET A 1 -33.90 -45.87 -32.99
N GLU A 2 -32.61 -45.55 -32.94
CA GLU A 2 -31.84 -45.41 -31.71
C GLU A 2 -31.50 -43.92 -31.54
N THR A 3 -32.19 -43.27 -30.62
CA THR A 3 -32.08 -41.82 -30.39
C THR A 3 -30.82 -41.57 -29.56
N LEU A 4 -29.73 -41.17 -30.22
CA LEU A 4 -28.48 -40.76 -29.57
C LEU A 4 -28.74 -39.55 -28.65
N ALA A 5 -28.86 -39.80 -27.35
CA ALA A 5 -28.93 -38.77 -26.33
C ALA A 5 -27.59 -38.00 -26.28
N ARG A 6 -27.59 -36.76 -26.74
CA ARG A 6 -26.42 -35.87 -26.62
C ARG A 6 -26.11 -35.63 -25.15
N PRO A 7 -24.84 -35.75 -24.72
CA PRO A 7 -24.47 -35.47 -23.34
C PRO A 7 -24.77 -34.00 -23.00
N ARG A 8 -25.44 -33.77 -21.86
CA ARG A 8 -25.69 -32.43 -21.33
C ARG A 8 -24.34 -31.76 -21.04
N PRO A 9 -24.08 -30.54 -21.53
CA PRO A 9 -22.85 -29.83 -21.19
C PRO A 9 -22.80 -29.63 -19.67
N ALA A 10 -21.68 -30.01 -19.06
CA ALA A 10 -21.45 -29.79 -17.64
C ALA A 10 -21.65 -28.30 -17.31
N PRO A 11 -22.29 -27.97 -16.18
CA PRO A 11 -22.44 -26.58 -15.77
C PRO A 11 -21.05 -25.97 -15.62
N GLN A 12 -20.68 -25.08 -16.55
CA GLN A 12 -19.47 -24.28 -16.41
C GLN A 12 -19.60 -23.53 -15.09
N PRO A 13 -18.65 -23.65 -14.16
CA PRO A 13 -18.70 -22.88 -12.93
C PRO A 13 -18.70 -21.42 -13.37
N THR A 14 -19.83 -20.75 -13.19
CA THR A 14 -19.99 -19.33 -13.47
C THR A 14 -18.98 -18.62 -12.59
N ARG A 15 -17.80 -18.37 -13.16
CA ARG A 15 -16.73 -17.58 -12.58
C ARG A 15 -17.28 -16.17 -12.54
N ARG A 16 -18.15 -15.88 -11.58
CA ARG A 16 -18.59 -14.53 -11.22
C ARG A 16 -17.32 -13.81 -10.80
N ARG A 17 -16.63 -13.27 -11.80
CA ARG A 17 -15.50 -12.36 -11.72
C ARG A 17 -16.04 -11.11 -11.06
N SER A 18 -16.11 -11.15 -9.74
CA SER A 18 -16.39 -9.95 -8.99
C SER A 18 -15.18 -9.03 -9.20
N VAL A 19 -15.49 -7.92 -9.85
CA VAL A 19 -14.59 -6.97 -10.50
C VAL A 19 -13.65 -6.25 -9.50
N PHE A 20 -13.90 -6.44 -8.20
CA PHE A 20 -13.12 -5.92 -7.07
C PHE A 20 -12.47 -7.03 -6.21
N THR A 21 -12.80 -8.30 -6.47
CA THR A 21 -12.78 -9.37 -5.45
C THR A 21 -11.89 -10.55 -5.83
N GLY A 22 -11.30 -10.52 -7.02
CA GLY A 22 -10.31 -11.50 -7.44
C GLY A 22 -8.94 -11.22 -6.84
N ALA A 23 -8.18 -12.29 -6.55
CA ALA A 23 -6.80 -12.18 -6.08
C ALA A 23 -5.91 -11.35 -7.02
N ASP A 24 -6.15 -11.42 -8.33
CA ASP A 24 -5.42 -10.62 -9.33
C ASP A 24 -5.71 -9.12 -9.23
N GLY A 25 -6.96 -8.73 -8.97
CA GLY A 25 -7.33 -7.32 -8.82
C GLY A 25 -6.67 -6.69 -7.60
N ASN A 26 -6.68 -7.41 -6.47
CA ASN A 26 -5.99 -7.00 -5.25
C ASN A 26 -4.46 -6.92 -5.45
N ALA A 27 -3.86 -7.91 -6.13
CA ALA A 27 -2.44 -7.89 -6.45
C ALA A 27 -2.05 -6.66 -7.29
N ARG A 28 -2.84 -6.33 -8.32
CA ARG A 28 -2.61 -5.14 -9.16
C ARG A 28 -2.75 -3.85 -8.38
N LEU A 29 -3.78 -3.70 -7.55
CA LEU A 29 -3.94 -2.52 -6.69
C LEU A 29 -2.72 -2.35 -5.77
N THR A 30 -2.32 -3.43 -5.11
CA THR A 30 -1.16 -3.47 -4.22
C THR A 30 0.15 -3.13 -4.94
N ALA A 31 0.32 -3.60 -6.18
CA ALA A 31 1.48 -3.31 -7.01
C ALA A 31 1.49 -1.85 -7.49
N THR A 32 0.38 -1.34 -8.02
CA THR A 32 0.28 0.06 -8.49
C THR A 32 0.51 1.03 -7.34
N THR A 33 -0.13 0.83 -6.18
CA THR A 33 0.11 1.69 -5.01
C THR A 33 1.55 1.55 -4.52
N GLY A 34 2.12 0.35 -4.55
CA GLY A 34 3.53 0.11 -4.21
C GLY A 34 4.51 0.86 -5.10
N LEU A 35 4.28 0.88 -6.42
CA LEU A 35 5.11 1.62 -7.38
C LEU A 35 5.04 3.13 -7.14
N ILE A 36 3.86 3.66 -6.81
CA ILE A 36 3.71 5.08 -6.47
C ILE A 36 4.48 5.40 -5.18
N LEU A 37 4.32 4.58 -4.15
CA LEU A 37 5.05 4.74 -2.88
C LEU A 37 6.57 4.60 -3.06
N LEU A 38 7.02 3.76 -4.00
CA LEU A 38 8.45 3.64 -4.33
C LEU A 38 9.05 4.95 -4.85
N VAL A 39 8.24 5.85 -5.40
CA VAL A 39 8.65 7.19 -5.81
C VAL A 39 8.43 8.23 -4.71
N LEU A 40 7.26 8.21 -4.06
CA LEU A 40 6.91 9.23 -3.05
C LEU A 40 7.72 9.10 -1.75
N LEU A 41 8.05 7.89 -1.30
CA LEU A 41 8.81 7.67 -0.07
C LEU A 41 10.26 8.20 -0.17
N PRO A 42 11.00 8.03 -1.29
CA PRO A 42 12.26 8.72 -1.47
C PRO A 42 12.15 10.25 -1.46
N ILE A 43 11.08 10.83 -2.04
CA ILE A 43 10.86 12.29 -2.00
C ILE A 43 10.76 12.78 -0.56
N GLU A 44 10.01 12.07 0.28
CA GLU A 44 9.95 12.30 1.72
C GLU A 44 11.33 12.10 2.39
N GLY A 45 12.06 11.04 2.01
CA GLY A 45 13.41 10.80 2.53
C GLY A 45 14.42 11.91 2.22
N LEU A 46 14.27 12.61 1.09
CA LEU A 46 15.14 13.72 0.71
C LEU A 46 14.97 14.93 1.63
N THR A 47 13.80 15.14 2.24
CA THR A 47 13.61 16.24 3.20
C THR A 47 14.48 16.06 4.46
N LEU A 48 14.88 14.82 4.76
CA LEU A 48 15.72 14.50 5.91
C LEU A 48 17.19 14.91 5.72
N LEU A 49 17.64 15.16 4.48
CA LEU A 49 19.02 15.63 4.22
C LEU A 49 19.29 17.00 4.85
N SER A 50 18.27 17.82 5.01
CA SER A 50 18.32 19.07 5.77
C SER A 50 16.98 19.30 6.46
N LEU A 51 16.70 18.49 7.49
CA LEU A 51 15.40 18.50 8.18
C LEU A 51 15.04 19.89 8.71
N HIS A 52 16.02 20.67 9.21
CA HIS A 52 15.76 22.02 9.70
C HIS A 52 15.19 22.94 8.59
N SER A 53 15.76 22.88 7.39
CA SER A 53 15.35 23.70 6.24
C SER A 53 14.06 23.19 5.60
N PHE A 54 13.83 21.88 5.64
CA PHE A 54 12.71 21.22 4.98
C PHE A 54 11.64 20.70 5.95
N LEU A 55 11.60 21.21 7.19
CA LEU A 55 10.69 20.70 8.22
C LEU A 55 9.21 20.76 7.77
N SER A 56 8.79 21.90 7.22
CA SER A 56 7.43 22.04 6.69
C SER A 56 7.14 21.07 5.55
N LEU A 57 8.11 20.85 4.67
CA LEU A 57 7.94 19.95 3.53
C LEU A 57 7.82 18.50 4.01
N HIS A 58 8.67 18.09 4.95
CA HIS A 58 8.62 16.79 5.63
C HIS A 58 7.24 16.56 6.26
N MET A 59 6.74 17.55 7.02
CA MET A 59 5.42 17.48 7.63
C MET A 59 4.29 17.32 6.60
N LEU A 60 4.31 18.13 5.53
CA LEU A 60 3.26 18.12 4.51
C LEU A 60 3.29 16.85 3.66
N VAL A 61 4.47 16.43 3.19
CA VAL A 61 4.64 15.22 2.38
C VAL A 61 4.37 13.98 3.22
N GLY A 62 4.85 13.94 4.47
CA GLY A 62 4.52 12.91 5.46
C GLY A 62 3.01 12.76 5.67
N VAL A 63 2.25 13.85 5.86
CA VAL A 63 0.79 13.75 5.99
C VAL A 63 0.12 13.35 4.66
N ALA A 64 0.59 13.86 3.52
CA ALA A 64 0.08 13.50 2.20
C ALA A 64 0.25 12.01 1.87
N LEU A 65 1.28 11.37 2.44
CA LEU A 65 1.57 9.95 2.29
C LEU A 65 0.61 9.02 3.08
N ILE A 66 -0.13 9.54 4.06
CA ILE A 66 -0.99 8.71 4.93
C ILE A 66 -2.03 7.92 4.09
N PRO A 67 -2.84 8.53 3.21
CA PRO A 67 -3.82 7.77 2.45
C PRO A 67 -3.22 6.70 1.51
N PRO A 68 -2.18 6.97 0.68
CA PRO A 68 -1.60 5.92 -0.17
C PRO A 68 -0.92 4.80 0.64
N VAL A 69 -0.31 5.11 1.78
CA VAL A 69 0.20 4.08 2.71
C VAL A 69 -0.95 3.26 3.28
N ALA A 70 -2.05 3.90 3.70
CA ALA A 70 -3.24 3.20 4.18
C ALA A 70 -3.86 2.30 3.10
N LEU A 71 -3.90 2.75 1.84
CA LEU A 71 -4.36 1.95 0.71
C LEU A 71 -3.46 0.71 0.50
N LYS A 72 -2.13 0.87 0.59
CA LYS A 72 -1.16 -0.22 0.47
C LYS A 72 -1.29 -1.23 1.61
N LEU A 73 -1.42 -0.76 2.84
CA LEU A 73 -1.62 -1.60 4.02
C LEU A 73 -2.96 -2.33 3.95
N GLY A 74 -4.05 -1.62 3.65
CA GLY A 74 -5.39 -2.19 3.52
C GLY A 74 -5.48 -3.25 2.43
N SER A 75 -4.87 -3.03 1.25
CA SER A 75 -4.87 -4.02 0.18
C SER A 75 -4.05 -5.26 0.55
N THR A 76 -2.94 -5.09 1.25
CA THR A 76 -2.09 -6.19 1.72
C THR A 76 -2.77 -6.98 2.85
N PHE A 77 -3.39 -6.29 3.79
CA PHE A 77 -4.14 -6.89 4.89
C PHE A 77 -5.38 -7.63 4.40
N TYR A 78 -6.09 -7.10 3.39
CA TYR A 78 -7.19 -7.81 2.75
C TYR A 78 -6.74 -9.16 2.17
N ARG A 79 -5.60 -9.20 1.47
CA ARG A 79 -5.02 -10.47 0.99
C ARG A 79 -4.68 -11.41 2.14
N PHE A 80 -4.02 -10.90 3.17
CA PHE A 80 -3.66 -11.67 4.36
C PHE A 80 -4.89 -12.32 4.98
N PHE A 81 -5.91 -11.51 5.28
CA PHE A 81 -7.17 -11.96 5.88
C PHE A 81 -7.82 -13.04 5.01
N ARG A 82 -8.00 -12.79 3.72
CA ARG A 82 -8.63 -13.74 2.78
C ARG A 82 -7.85 -15.05 2.64
N TYR A 83 -6.53 -15.01 2.75
CA TYR A 83 -5.69 -16.21 2.72
C TYR A 83 -5.92 -17.06 3.98
N TYR A 84 -5.88 -16.46 5.18
CA TYR A 84 -6.05 -17.19 6.44
C TYR A 84 -7.49 -17.60 6.74
N THR A 85 -8.49 -16.90 6.18
CA THR A 85 -9.90 -17.33 6.25
C THR A 85 -10.27 -18.36 5.17
N GLY A 86 -9.28 -18.93 4.45
CA GLY A 86 -9.51 -20.09 3.60
C GLY A 86 -10.01 -19.81 2.17
N SER A 87 -9.93 -18.58 1.66
CA SER A 87 -10.42 -18.28 0.31
C SER A 87 -9.58 -18.99 -0.77
N ALA A 88 -10.19 -19.93 -1.49
CA ALA A 88 -9.51 -20.77 -2.50
C ALA A 88 -8.70 -19.95 -3.52
N ILE A 89 -9.32 -18.91 -4.11
CA ILE A 89 -8.68 -18.02 -5.09
C ILE A 89 -7.44 -17.29 -4.55
N PHE A 90 -7.34 -17.07 -3.23
CA PHE A 90 -6.18 -16.43 -2.59
C PHE A 90 -5.13 -17.46 -2.17
N ARG A 91 -5.56 -18.66 -1.77
CA ARG A 91 -4.67 -19.78 -1.42
C ARG A 91 -3.93 -20.34 -2.63
N GLU A 92 -4.57 -20.37 -3.79
CA GLU A 92 -3.96 -20.75 -5.08
C GLU A 92 -2.76 -19.86 -5.46
N LYS A 93 -2.69 -18.62 -4.93
CA LYS A 93 -1.54 -17.72 -5.13
C LYS A 93 -0.32 -18.06 -4.26
N GLY A 94 -0.45 -19.04 -3.37
CA GLY A 94 0.59 -19.46 -2.45
C GLY A 94 0.81 -18.52 -1.26
N PRO A 95 1.47 -19.02 -0.21
CA PRO A 95 1.82 -18.22 0.96
C PRO A 95 2.82 -17.11 0.62
N PRO A 96 2.81 -15.99 1.36
CA PRO A 96 3.92 -15.05 1.34
C PRO A 96 5.23 -15.73 1.78
N GLN A 97 6.38 -15.24 1.29
CA GLN A 97 7.70 -15.75 1.70
C GLN A 97 7.83 -15.72 3.23
N LEU A 98 8.32 -16.82 3.82
CA LEU A 98 8.25 -17.05 5.26
C LEU A 98 8.93 -15.95 6.09
N VAL A 99 10.16 -15.57 5.74
CA VAL A 99 10.91 -14.50 6.43
C VAL A 99 10.17 -13.16 6.33
N MET A 100 9.65 -12.84 5.14
CA MET A 100 8.86 -11.62 4.94
C MET A 100 7.58 -11.62 5.78
N ARG A 101 6.94 -12.78 5.93
CA ARG A 101 5.69 -12.94 6.68
C ARG A 101 5.88 -12.79 8.19
N ILE A 102 6.93 -13.38 8.74
CA ILE A 102 7.08 -13.54 10.19
C ILE A 102 7.86 -12.37 10.82
N LEU A 103 8.88 -11.85 10.13
CA LEU A 103 9.76 -10.83 10.69
C LEU A 103 9.55 -9.47 10.03
N VAL A 104 9.73 -9.41 8.71
CA VAL A 104 9.80 -8.11 8.01
C VAL A 104 8.44 -7.42 7.96
N ALA A 105 7.36 -8.13 7.61
CA ALA A 105 6.04 -7.53 7.48
C ALA A 105 5.49 -7.01 8.82
N PRO A 106 5.53 -7.75 9.94
CA PRO A 106 5.11 -7.21 11.23
C PRO A 106 5.94 -5.99 11.65
N ALA A 107 7.27 -6.06 11.52
CA ALA A 107 8.15 -4.93 11.83
C ALA A 107 7.84 -3.70 10.96
N LEU A 108 7.67 -3.90 9.65
CA LEU A 108 7.34 -2.84 8.70
C LEU A 108 5.98 -2.21 9.00
N VAL A 109 4.95 -3.01 9.28
CA VAL A 109 3.61 -2.51 9.61
C VAL A 109 3.62 -1.73 10.93
N ALA A 110 4.19 -2.30 11.99
CA ALA A 110 4.24 -1.66 13.30
C ALA A 110 5.04 -0.34 13.26
N SER A 111 6.21 -0.35 12.63
CA SER A 111 7.03 0.85 12.47
C SER A 111 6.39 1.88 11.54
N THR A 112 5.63 1.48 10.50
CA THR A 112 4.84 2.41 9.69
C THR A 112 3.77 3.11 10.52
N ILE A 113 3.00 2.35 11.31
CA ILE A 113 1.97 2.92 12.21
C ILE A 113 2.62 3.87 13.23
N GLY A 114 3.73 3.45 13.84
CA GLY A 114 4.51 4.26 14.76
C GLY A 114 5.01 5.56 14.12
N LEU A 115 5.60 5.48 12.92
CA LEU A 115 6.17 6.63 12.20
C LEU A 115 5.10 7.67 11.85
N PHE A 116 4.02 7.28 11.19
CA PHE A 116 2.94 8.21 10.82
C PHE A 116 2.15 8.70 12.04
N GLY A 117 1.82 7.80 12.98
CA GLY A 117 1.07 8.16 14.18
C GLY A 117 1.83 9.16 15.06
N SER A 118 3.11 8.90 15.32
CA SER A 118 3.96 9.84 16.07
C SER A 118 4.25 11.13 15.29
N GLY A 119 4.37 11.08 13.96
CA GLY A 119 4.56 12.29 13.15
C GLY A 119 3.37 13.23 13.21
N VAL A 120 2.15 12.69 13.11
CA VAL A 120 0.91 13.45 13.31
C VAL A 120 0.81 13.96 14.75
N ALA A 121 1.15 13.14 15.75
CA ALA A 121 1.12 13.56 17.15
C ALA A 121 2.09 14.73 17.42
N LEU A 122 3.32 14.70 16.90
CA LEU A 122 4.26 15.81 16.98
C LEU A 122 3.67 17.07 16.36
N MET A 123 3.12 16.95 15.14
CA MET A 123 2.50 18.09 14.45
C MET A 123 1.40 18.76 15.27
N VAL A 124 0.51 17.96 15.88
CA VAL A 124 -0.62 18.45 16.66
C VAL A 124 -0.21 19.04 18.01
N LEU A 125 0.77 18.43 18.69
CA LEU A 125 1.19 18.86 20.02
C LEU A 125 2.01 20.15 20.01
N GLN A 126 2.57 20.53 18.86
CA GLN A 126 3.27 21.81 18.62
C GLN A 126 4.44 22.12 19.56
N HIS A 127 4.80 21.21 20.47
CA HIS A 127 5.87 21.34 21.45
C HIS A 127 6.73 20.06 21.44
N PRO A 128 8.05 20.16 21.65
CA PRO A 128 8.96 19.02 21.56
C PRO A 128 8.71 18.03 22.71
N ASN A 129 7.81 17.08 22.48
CA ASN A 129 7.65 15.93 23.36
C ASN A 129 8.77 14.93 23.06
N SER A 130 9.75 14.86 23.95
CA SER A 130 10.95 14.02 23.81
C SER A 130 10.63 12.54 23.62
N LEU A 131 9.57 12.03 24.26
CA LEU A 131 9.12 10.65 24.11
C LEU A 131 8.56 10.39 22.71
N ILE A 132 7.65 11.24 22.23
CA ILE A 132 7.03 11.06 20.91
C ILE A 132 8.08 11.22 19.80
N PHE A 133 9.01 12.16 19.96
CA PHE A 133 10.14 12.30 19.03
C PHE A 133 11.01 11.04 19.02
N THR A 134 11.28 10.46 20.19
CA THR A 134 12.02 9.19 20.30
C THR A 134 11.28 8.04 19.63
N ILE A 135 9.96 7.96 19.81
CA ILE A 135 9.11 6.96 19.11
C ILE A 135 9.17 7.17 17.60
N HIS A 136 9.08 8.41 17.12
CA HIS A 136 9.13 8.74 15.70
C HIS A 136 10.46 8.34 15.08
N LYS A 137 11.57 8.75 15.69
CA LYS A 137 12.93 8.42 15.24
C LYS A 137 13.21 6.92 15.34
N GLY A 138 12.83 6.27 16.43
CA GLY A 138 12.98 4.83 16.60
C GLY A 138 12.18 4.03 15.57
N SER A 139 10.93 4.45 15.32
CA SER A 139 10.09 3.88 14.27
C SER A 139 10.73 4.07 12.90
N PHE A 140 11.27 5.24 12.59
CA PHE A 140 11.97 5.51 11.34
C PHE A 140 13.16 4.57 11.11
N ILE A 141 14.00 4.33 12.13
CA ILE A 141 15.17 3.44 12.01
C ILE A 141 14.74 2.00 11.69
N ILE A 142 13.76 1.47 12.44
CA ILE A 142 13.22 0.12 12.22
C ILE A 142 12.58 0.04 10.83
N TRP A 143 11.79 1.06 10.48
CA TRP A 143 11.12 1.17 9.21
C TRP A 143 12.10 1.18 8.04
N LEU A 144 13.20 1.94 8.14
CA LEU A 144 14.22 2.07 7.09
C LEU A 144 14.87 0.73 6.77
N GLY A 145 15.22 -0.06 7.79
CA GLY A 145 15.74 -1.42 7.61
C GLY A 145 14.69 -2.33 6.97
N ALA A 146 13.47 -2.34 7.50
CA ALA A 146 12.40 -3.21 7.03
C ALA A 146 11.92 -2.89 5.60
N ILE A 147 11.80 -1.61 5.24
CA ILE A 147 11.42 -1.17 3.89
C ILE A 147 12.53 -1.44 2.89
N GLY A 148 13.80 -1.28 3.27
CA GLY A 148 14.94 -1.63 2.42
C GLY A 148 14.93 -3.12 2.06
N ILE A 149 14.79 -3.99 3.08
CA ILE A 149 14.65 -5.44 2.89
C ILE A 149 13.42 -5.76 2.02
N HIS A 150 12.28 -5.12 2.30
CA HIS A 150 11.05 -5.31 1.54
C HIS A 150 11.24 -4.96 0.05
N VAL A 151 11.76 -3.76 -0.25
CA VAL A 151 11.99 -3.32 -1.62
C VAL A 151 12.94 -4.27 -2.33
N LEU A 152 14.09 -4.59 -1.74
CA LEU A 152 15.08 -5.49 -2.34
C LEU A 152 14.52 -6.88 -2.66
N ALA A 153 13.69 -7.45 -1.78
CA ALA A 153 13.10 -8.77 -2.01
C ALA A 153 12.04 -8.77 -3.14
N TYR A 154 11.34 -7.66 -3.34
CA TYR A 154 10.27 -7.55 -4.34
C TYR A 154 10.70 -6.84 -5.64
N LEU A 155 11.84 -6.15 -5.67
CA LEU A 155 12.37 -5.44 -6.84
C LEU A 155 12.50 -6.34 -8.09
N PRO A 156 13.04 -7.59 -8.00
CA PRO A 156 13.18 -8.46 -9.17
C PRO A 156 11.83 -8.89 -9.79
N HIS A 157 10.73 -8.73 -9.07
CA HIS A 157 9.40 -9.13 -9.51
C HIS A 157 8.65 -8.00 -10.24
N LEU A 158 9.14 -6.75 -10.17
CA LEU A 158 8.50 -5.58 -10.81
C LEU A 158 8.37 -5.68 -12.34
N PRO A 159 9.39 -6.13 -13.11
CA PRO A 159 9.30 -6.17 -14.57
C PRO A 159 8.25 -7.18 -15.05
N LYS A 160 8.18 -8.34 -14.38
CA LYS A 160 7.24 -9.42 -14.72
C LYS A 160 5.78 -8.99 -14.51
N LEU A 161 5.52 -8.19 -13.48
CA LEU A 161 4.19 -7.64 -13.20
C LEU A 161 3.78 -6.57 -14.22
N ALA A 162 4.69 -5.68 -14.62
CA ALA A 162 4.43 -4.64 -15.61
C ALA A 162 4.12 -5.22 -17.01
N VAL A 163 4.88 -6.22 -17.45
CA VAL A 163 4.67 -6.91 -18.75
C VAL A 163 3.37 -7.72 -18.76
N ALA A 164 3.09 -8.47 -17.68
CA ALA A 164 1.86 -9.24 -17.56
C ALA A 164 0.60 -8.35 -17.48
N ASP A 165 0.71 -7.14 -16.91
CA ASP A 165 -0.39 -6.17 -16.88
C ASP A 165 -0.72 -5.65 -18.28
N TRP A 166 0.30 -5.36 -19.09
CA TRP A 166 0.16 -4.89 -20.48
C TRP A 166 -0.46 -5.94 -21.39
N LEU A 167 -0.02 -7.20 -21.31
CA LEU A 167 -0.53 -8.30 -22.14
C LEU A 167 -1.98 -8.69 -21.79
N ARG A 168 -2.33 -8.71 -20.50
CA ARG A 168 -3.70 -9.05 -20.03
C ARG A 168 -4.66 -7.86 -20.06
N ALA A 169 -4.21 -6.69 -20.53
CA ALA A 169 -4.99 -5.47 -20.54
C ALA A 169 -6.23 -5.51 -21.46
N ARG A 170 -6.39 -6.53 -22.30
CA ARG A 170 -7.43 -6.55 -23.34
C ARG A 170 -8.82 -7.04 -22.87
N GLY A 171 -9.04 -7.36 -21.58
CA GLY A 171 -10.31 -7.97 -21.12
C GLY A 171 -10.99 -7.45 -19.84
N GLU A 172 -10.45 -6.46 -19.12
CA GLU A 172 -10.98 -6.05 -17.79
C GLU A 172 -11.13 -4.52 -17.61
N ALA A 173 -12.01 -3.89 -18.40
CA ALA A 173 -12.18 -2.44 -18.39
C ALA A 173 -12.71 -1.89 -17.04
N VAL A 174 -13.71 -2.53 -16.45
CA VAL A 174 -14.37 -2.04 -15.21
C VAL A 174 -13.44 -2.15 -14.00
N GLY A 175 -12.78 -3.30 -13.82
CA GLY A 175 -11.87 -3.53 -12.69
C GLY A 175 -10.66 -2.61 -12.73
N ARG A 176 -10.16 -2.30 -13.93
CA ARG A 176 -9.12 -1.29 -14.11
C ARG A 176 -9.59 0.10 -13.70
N ARG A 177 -10.78 0.54 -14.13
CA ARG A 177 -11.33 1.86 -13.80
C ARG A 177 -11.46 2.03 -12.28
N LEU A 178 -11.97 1.01 -11.59
CA LEU A 178 -12.17 1.08 -10.15
C LEU A 178 -10.84 1.13 -9.37
N ARG A 179 -9.83 0.33 -9.74
CA ARG A 179 -8.49 0.42 -9.13
C ARG A 179 -7.83 1.78 -9.36
N ARG A 180 -7.92 2.32 -10.58
CA ARG A 180 -7.41 3.66 -10.90
C ARG A 180 -8.11 4.73 -10.06
N ARG A 181 -9.43 4.64 -9.89
CA ARG A 181 -10.19 5.52 -9.01
C ARG A 181 -9.74 5.40 -7.56
N ALA A 182 -9.54 4.19 -7.02
CA ALA A 182 -9.07 4.00 -5.66
C ALA A 182 -7.69 4.66 -5.42
N VAL A 183 -6.75 4.49 -6.36
CA VAL A 183 -5.45 5.14 -6.32
C VAL A 183 -5.58 6.67 -6.44
N ALA A 184 -6.37 7.16 -7.40
CA ALA A 184 -6.57 8.59 -7.61
C ALA A 184 -7.22 9.26 -6.39
N VAL A 185 -8.29 8.68 -5.84
CA VAL A 185 -8.94 9.14 -4.61
C VAL A 185 -7.94 9.14 -3.46
N SER A 186 -7.14 8.08 -3.30
CA SER A 186 -6.11 8.04 -2.27
C SER A 186 -5.09 9.18 -2.42
N LEU A 187 -4.62 9.49 -3.63
CA LEU A 187 -3.68 10.59 -3.85
C LEU A 187 -4.33 11.96 -3.61
N LEU A 188 -5.54 12.17 -4.13
CA LEU A 188 -6.30 13.41 -3.96
C LEU A 188 -6.65 13.65 -2.48
N SER A 189 -7.03 12.60 -1.74
CA SER A 189 -7.21 12.67 -0.29
C SER A 189 -5.90 13.04 0.41
N GLY A 190 -4.75 12.49 -0.03
CA GLY A 190 -3.44 12.87 0.50
C GLY A 190 -3.17 14.37 0.36
N VAL A 191 -3.39 14.91 -0.84
CA VAL A 191 -3.28 16.36 -1.09
C VAL A 191 -4.25 17.14 -0.20
N GLY A 192 -5.52 16.71 -0.12
CA GLY A 192 -6.53 17.37 0.71
C GLY A 192 -6.17 17.42 2.19
N VAL A 193 -5.69 16.32 2.77
CA VAL A 193 -5.28 16.27 4.19
C VAL A 193 -4.03 17.13 4.41
N ALA A 194 -3.08 17.15 3.49
CA ALA A 194 -1.91 18.04 3.59
C ALA A 194 -2.30 19.52 3.55
N LEU A 195 -3.26 19.91 2.71
CA LEU A 195 -3.78 21.29 2.70
C LEU A 195 -4.46 21.65 4.02
N VAL A 196 -5.24 20.73 4.59
CA VAL A 196 -5.86 20.92 5.92
C VAL A 196 -4.81 21.04 7.03
N ALA A 197 -3.63 20.42 6.88
CA ALA A 197 -2.55 20.49 7.85
C ALA A 197 -1.74 21.80 7.80
N LEU A 198 -1.91 22.66 6.79
CA LEU A 198 -1.13 23.90 6.63
C LEU A 198 -1.11 24.80 7.88
N PRO A 199 -2.22 25.05 8.60
CA PRO A 199 -2.20 25.88 9.80
C PRO A 199 -1.38 25.27 10.94
N LEU A 200 -1.39 23.93 11.07
CA LEU A 200 -0.56 23.22 12.05
C LEU A 200 0.92 23.36 11.71
N VAL A 201 1.26 23.22 10.44
CA VAL A 201 2.65 23.39 9.95
C VAL A 201 3.13 24.83 10.13
N ALA A 202 2.29 25.82 9.85
CA ALA A 202 2.62 27.23 10.05
C ALA A 202 2.82 27.57 11.54
N ALA A 203 2.14 26.88 12.45
CA ALA A 203 2.31 27.08 13.89
C ALA A 203 3.71 26.73 14.40
N TRP A 204 4.44 25.84 13.71
CA TRP A 204 5.81 25.45 14.07
C TRP A 204 6.88 26.52 13.75
N HIS A 205 6.51 27.58 13.02
CA HIS A 205 7.39 28.70 12.67
C HIS A 205 7.06 30.00 13.42
N ARG A 206 6.08 29.95 14.32
CA ARG A 206 5.69 31.07 15.18
C ARG A 206 6.37 30.93 16.53
#